data_AF-A0A857MMT2-F1
#
_entry.id   AF-A0A857MMT2-F1
#
_cell.length_a   1.000
_cell.length_b   1.000
_cell.length_c   1.000
_cell.angle_alpha   90.00
_cell.angle_beta   90.00
_cell.angle_gamma   90.00
#
_symmetry.space_group_name_H-M   'P 1'
#
loop_
_entity.id
_entity.type
_entity.pdbx_description
1 polymer ?
#
loop_
_entity_poly.entity_id
_entity_poly.type
_entity_poly.pdbx_seq_one_letter_code
_entity_poly.pdbx_strand_id
1 'polypeptide(L)'
;MEITREDFEAYEDVRISGVTNMFDVRAVEAYSGLSREVILDIIEHYSIYKKWLHERKYTDMAKVISGTHGIGSILARYEDIVAVYGKPFTRLPENKMDVQWIVETEHGIATIYNYKDGKAYLGDKGLDVRAIKEWHIGGSGHGRTVFKEIQTSLHDYVKERIGG
;
A
#
# COMPACT_ATOMS: atom_id res chain seq x y z
N MET A 1 -10.01 -27.49 -6.84
CA MET A 1 -10.10 -26.12 -7.35
C MET A 1 -8.74 -25.48 -7.18
N GLU A 2 -8.27 -24.69 -8.13
CA GLU A 2 -6.98 -24.00 -8.04
C GLU A 2 -7.26 -22.53 -7.69
N ILE A 3 -6.75 -22.07 -6.54
CA ILE A 3 -6.83 -20.67 -6.12
C ILE A 3 -5.69 -19.90 -6.79
N THR A 4 -6.01 -18.79 -7.44
CA THR A 4 -5.02 -17.91 -8.07
C THR A 4 -4.56 -16.80 -7.11
N ARG A 5 -3.52 -16.06 -7.49
CA ARG A 5 -3.05 -14.92 -6.70
C ARG A 5 -4.07 -13.78 -6.72
N GLU A 6 -4.68 -13.56 -7.87
CA GLU A 6 -5.72 -12.57 -8.09
C GLU A 6 -6.95 -12.84 -7.21
N ASP A 7 -7.33 -14.11 -7.04
CA ASP A 7 -8.40 -14.51 -6.11
C ASP A 7 -8.04 -14.11 -4.67
N PHE A 8 -6.81 -14.38 -4.25
CA PHE A 8 -6.36 -14.05 -2.91
C PHE A 8 -6.23 -12.54 -2.68
N GLU A 9 -5.78 -11.79 -3.69
CA GLU A 9 -5.72 -10.32 -3.64
C GLU A 9 -7.12 -9.70 -3.51
N ALA A 10 -8.10 -10.17 -4.30
CA ALA A 10 -9.49 -9.72 -4.19
C ALA A 10 -10.10 -10.03 -2.82
N TYR A 11 -9.79 -11.20 -2.23
CA TYR A 11 -10.20 -11.52 -0.85
C TYR A 11 -9.54 -10.60 0.18
N GLU A 12 -8.23 -10.35 0.04
CA GLU A 12 -7.49 -9.47 0.94
C GLU A 12 -7.95 -8.02 0.86
N ASP A 13 -8.35 -7.52 -0.30
CA ASP A 13 -8.90 -6.17 -0.46
C ASP A 13 -10.17 -6.00 0.39
N VAL A 14 -11.07 -7.00 0.39
CA VAL A 14 -12.24 -6.98 1.27
C VAL A 14 -11.83 -7.04 2.75
N ARG A 15 -10.94 -7.98 3.12
CA ARG A 15 -10.48 -8.10 4.52
C ARG A 15 -9.84 -6.82 5.04
N ILE A 16 -8.98 -6.24 4.22
CA ILE A 16 -8.21 -5.06 4.55
C ILE A 16 -9.15 -3.85 4.58
N SER A 17 -10.10 -3.71 3.65
CA SER A 17 -11.02 -2.58 3.59
C SER A 17 -11.82 -2.40 4.89
N GLY A 18 -12.18 -3.51 5.56
CA GLY A 18 -12.98 -3.51 6.78
C GLY A 18 -14.48 -3.27 6.53
N VAL A 19 -14.93 -3.33 5.27
CA VAL A 19 -16.35 -3.12 4.89
C VAL A 19 -17.29 -4.22 5.39
N THR A 20 -16.75 -5.42 5.65
CA THR A 20 -17.52 -6.55 6.18
C THR A 20 -16.65 -7.46 7.04
N ASN A 21 -17.30 -8.36 7.77
CA ASN A 21 -16.67 -9.46 8.46
C ASN A 21 -16.32 -10.58 7.47
N MET A 22 -15.11 -11.15 7.51
CA MET A 22 -14.71 -12.19 6.55
C MET A 22 -15.44 -13.53 6.72
N PHE A 23 -16.15 -13.74 7.83
CA PHE A 23 -17.06 -14.87 8.00
C PHE A 23 -18.46 -14.61 7.43
N ASP A 24 -18.80 -13.36 7.07
CA ASP A 24 -19.97 -13.06 6.26
C ASP A 24 -19.65 -13.31 4.78
N VAL A 25 -19.58 -14.58 4.43
CA VAL A 25 -19.17 -15.03 3.08
C VAL A 25 -20.04 -14.44 1.98
N ARG A 26 -21.32 -14.17 2.26
CA ARG A 26 -22.22 -13.53 1.26
C ARG A 26 -21.82 -12.09 0.98
N ALA A 27 -21.48 -11.33 2.03
CA ALA A 27 -20.98 -9.98 1.85
C ALA A 27 -19.60 -9.99 1.18
N VAL A 28 -18.71 -10.91 1.57
CA VAL A 28 -17.39 -11.04 0.92
C VAL A 28 -17.55 -11.34 -0.57
N GLU A 29 -18.40 -12.29 -0.95
CA GLU A 29 -18.73 -12.63 -2.34
C GLU A 29 -19.23 -11.40 -3.12
N ALA A 30 -20.12 -10.61 -2.52
CA ALA A 30 -20.62 -9.39 -3.16
C ALA A 30 -19.54 -8.32 -3.38
N TYR A 31 -18.56 -8.20 -2.50
CA TYR A 31 -17.49 -7.19 -2.60
C TYR A 31 -16.28 -7.66 -3.40
N SER A 32 -15.92 -8.93 -3.34
CA SER A 32 -14.74 -9.48 -4.03
C SER A 32 -15.06 -10.04 -5.42
N GLY A 33 -16.33 -10.37 -5.69
CA GLY A 33 -16.73 -11.11 -6.90
C GLY A 33 -16.31 -12.58 -6.91
N LEU A 34 -15.74 -13.08 -5.81
CA LEU A 34 -15.29 -14.47 -5.68
C LEU A 34 -16.46 -15.38 -5.34
N SER A 35 -16.42 -16.61 -5.85
CA SER A 35 -17.41 -17.61 -5.47
C SER A 35 -17.27 -17.99 -3.99
N ARG A 36 -18.38 -18.43 -3.39
CA ARG A 36 -18.41 -18.98 -2.03
C ARG A 36 -17.34 -20.04 -1.79
N GLU A 37 -17.10 -20.91 -2.77
CA GLU A 37 -16.12 -22.00 -2.67
C GLU A 37 -14.69 -21.46 -2.56
N VAL A 38 -14.33 -20.49 -3.42
CA VAL A 38 -13.03 -19.81 -3.38
C VAL A 38 -12.79 -19.12 -2.04
N ILE A 39 -13.80 -18.41 -1.53
CA ILE A 39 -13.72 -17.70 -0.25
C ILE A 39 -13.48 -18.67 0.90
N LEU A 40 -14.21 -19.79 0.94
CA LEU A 40 -14.07 -20.79 2.00
C LEU A 40 -12.70 -21.47 1.96
N ASP A 41 -12.19 -21.79 0.77
CA ASP A 41 -10.84 -22.35 0.60
C ASP A 41 -9.77 -21.38 1.10
N ILE A 42 -9.89 -20.09 0.72
CA ILE A 42 -8.97 -19.05 1.20
C ILE A 42 -9.03 -18.89 2.73
N ILE A 43 -10.20 -18.96 3.34
CA ILE A 43 -10.35 -18.90 4.81
C ILE A 43 -9.65 -20.09 5.47
N GLU A 44 -9.85 -21.30 4.95
CA GLU A 44 -9.28 -22.54 5.49
C GLU A 44 -7.74 -22.56 5.35
N HIS A 45 -7.23 -22.15 4.20
CA HIS A 45 -5.80 -22.20 3.87
C HIS A 45 -5.11 -20.85 3.93
N TYR A 46 -5.68 -19.87 4.65
CA TYR A 46 -5.24 -18.48 4.68
C TYR A 46 -3.73 -18.32 4.94
N SER A 47 -3.18 -19.12 5.87
CA SER A 47 -1.76 -19.08 6.22
C SER A 47 -0.83 -19.48 5.07
N ILE A 48 -1.30 -20.30 4.14
CA ILE A 48 -0.58 -20.73 2.94
C ILE A 48 -0.61 -19.59 1.92
N TYR A 49 -1.79 -19.08 1.57
CA TYR A 49 -1.95 -18.02 0.57
C TYR A 49 -1.33 -16.70 1.01
N LYS A 50 -1.34 -16.41 2.31
CA LYS A 50 -0.62 -15.27 2.88
C LYS A 50 0.88 -15.29 2.57
N LYS A 51 1.49 -16.45 2.29
CA LYS A 51 2.90 -16.50 1.86
C LYS A 51 3.11 -15.83 0.51
N TRP A 52 2.12 -15.81 -0.38
CA TRP A 52 2.21 -15.10 -1.65
C TRP A 52 2.36 -13.58 -1.46
N LEU A 53 1.66 -13.03 -0.45
CA LEU A 53 1.91 -11.66 -0.03
C LEU A 53 3.33 -11.49 0.47
N HIS A 54 3.83 -12.41 1.29
CA HIS A 54 5.21 -12.34 1.78
C HIS A 54 6.23 -12.40 0.63
N GLU A 55 6.10 -13.33 -0.31
CA GLU A 55 7.05 -13.52 -1.42
C GLU A 55 7.13 -12.30 -2.35
N ARG A 56 5.99 -11.77 -2.81
CA ARG A 56 5.94 -10.56 -3.65
C ARG A 56 6.47 -9.36 -2.86
N LYS A 57 5.94 -9.14 -1.66
CA LYS A 57 6.31 -8.00 -0.81
C LYS A 57 7.79 -8.03 -0.41
N TYR A 58 8.37 -9.18 -0.08
CA TYR A 58 9.79 -9.29 0.25
C TYR A 58 10.69 -9.11 -0.97
N THR A 59 10.26 -9.57 -2.14
CA THR A 59 11.02 -9.35 -3.39
C THR A 59 11.08 -7.86 -3.72
N ASP A 60 9.95 -7.16 -3.60
CA ASP A 60 9.91 -5.72 -3.87
C ASP A 60 10.60 -4.92 -2.75
N MET A 61 10.40 -5.29 -1.49
CA MET A 61 11.15 -4.71 -0.36
C MET A 61 12.67 -4.92 -0.50
N ALA A 62 13.13 -6.09 -0.95
CA ALA A 62 14.55 -6.35 -1.16
C ALA A 62 15.13 -5.45 -2.26
N LYS A 63 14.41 -5.27 -3.37
CA LYS A 63 14.79 -4.31 -4.43
C LYS A 63 14.86 -2.89 -3.88
N VAL A 64 13.85 -2.47 -3.10
CA VAL A 64 13.79 -1.16 -2.43
C VAL A 64 15.01 -0.94 -1.52
N ILE A 65 15.30 -1.89 -0.63
CA ILE A 65 16.42 -1.84 0.33
C ILE A 65 17.77 -1.75 -0.40
N SER A 66 17.92 -2.44 -1.52
CA SER A 66 19.19 -2.51 -2.24
C SER A 66 19.53 -1.30 -3.10
N GLY A 67 18.58 -0.40 -3.41
CA GLY A 67 18.82 0.58 -4.48
C GLY A 67 18.03 1.90 -4.45
N THR A 68 17.08 2.09 -3.54
CA THR A 68 16.32 3.35 -3.46
C THR A 68 16.97 4.33 -2.49
N HIS A 69 16.94 5.62 -2.83
CA HIS A 69 17.33 6.73 -1.96
C HIS A 69 16.26 7.82 -2.05
N GLY A 70 16.27 8.76 -1.09
CA GLY A 70 15.35 9.90 -1.12
C GLY A 70 15.60 10.77 -2.34
N ILE A 71 14.58 10.97 -3.16
CA ILE A 71 14.63 11.76 -4.41
C ILE A 71 13.82 13.06 -4.32
N GLY A 72 12.93 13.19 -3.33
CA GLY A 72 12.16 14.41 -3.07
C GLY A 72 11.06 14.19 -2.03
N SER A 73 10.24 15.22 -1.81
CA SER A 73 9.02 15.13 -1.01
C SER A 73 7.83 15.77 -1.73
N ILE A 74 6.63 15.28 -1.39
CA ILE A 74 5.36 15.81 -1.88
C ILE A 74 4.47 16.19 -0.70
N LEU A 75 3.56 17.14 -0.95
CA LEU A 75 2.49 17.46 -0.01
C LEU A 75 1.22 16.74 -0.43
N ALA A 76 0.71 15.85 0.44
CA ALA A 76 -0.50 15.07 0.17
C ALA A 76 -1.19 14.66 1.48
N ARG A 77 -2.49 14.40 1.41
CA ARG A 77 -3.21 13.79 2.54
C ARG A 77 -3.02 12.27 2.48
N TYR A 78 -2.95 11.64 3.63
CA TYR A 78 -2.90 10.17 3.74
C TYR A 78 -4.00 9.49 2.92
N GLU A 79 -5.22 10.03 2.98
CA GLU A 79 -6.39 9.48 2.29
C GLU A 79 -6.27 9.56 0.77
N ASP A 80 -5.60 10.58 0.24
CA ASP A 80 -5.39 10.71 -1.21
C ASP A 80 -4.35 9.69 -1.69
N ILE A 81 -3.28 9.46 -0.92
CA ILE A 81 -2.28 8.42 -1.22
C ILE A 81 -2.93 7.04 -1.15
N VAL A 82 -3.78 6.78 -0.15
CA VAL A 82 -4.49 5.51 -0.04
C VAL A 82 -5.47 5.31 -1.20
N ALA A 83 -6.14 6.36 -1.66
CA ALA A 83 -7.05 6.26 -2.79
C ALA A 83 -6.34 5.95 -4.11
N VAL A 84 -5.14 6.50 -4.32
CA VAL A 84 -4.37 6.29 -5.55
C VAL A 84 -3.56 4.99 -5.53
N TYR A 85 -2.94 4.64 -4.40
CA TYR A 85 -1.95 3.55 -4.31
C TYR A 85 -2.35 2.41 -3.37
N GLY A 86 -3.57 2.42 -2.84
CA GLY A 86 -4.03 1.41 -1.88
C GLY A 86 -3.38 1.58 -0.51
N LYS A 87 -3.44 0.55 0.34
CA LYS A 87 -2.99 0.66 1.73
C LYS A 87 -1.47 0.50 1.87
N PRO A 88 -0.82 1.24 2.78
CA PRO A 88 0.61 1.11 2.99
C PRO A 88 0.98 -0.18 3.73
N PHE A 89 2.26 -0.46 3.69
CA PHE A 89 2.97 -1.33 4.63
C PHE A 89 3.14 -0.63 5.98
N THR A 90 2.82 -1.33 7.06
CA THR A 90 2.88 -0.81 8.44
C THR A 90 3.80 -1.61 9.36
N ARG A 91 4.27 -2.80 8.92
CA ARG A 91 5.24 -3.63 9.66
C ARG A 91 6.61 -3.46 9.05
N LEU A 92 7.23 -2.33 9.35
CA LEU A 92 8.54 -1.97 8.81
C LEU A 92 9.64 -2.47 9.76
N PRO A 93 10.80 -2.90 9.23
CA PRO A 93 11.92 -3.37 10.05
C PRO A 93 12.61 -2.22 10.82
N GLU A 94 12.31 -0.97 10.48
CA GLU A 94 12.92 0.23 11.04
C GLU A 94 11.88 1.10 11.75
N ASN A 95 12.30 1.81 12.80
CA ASN A 95 11.45 2.72 13.56
C ASN A 95 11.52 4.18 13.06
N LYS A 96 12.03 4.41 11.85
CA LYS A 96 12.15 5.77 11.28
C LYS A 96 10.90 6.22 10.51
N MET A 97 10.03 5.29 10.18
CA MET A 97 8.85 5.48 9.36
C MET A 97 7.72 4.70 10.01
N ASP A 98 6.51 5.23 9.94
CA ASP A 98 5.30 4.57 10.42
C ASP A 98 4.69 3.72 9.32
N VAL A 99 4.73 4.25 8.09
CA VAL A 99 4.15 3.62 6.91
C VAL A 99 5.01 3.83 5.67
N GLN A 100 4.93 2.88 4.74
CA GLN A 100 5.57 2.97 3.43
C GLN A 100 4.66 2.37 2.37
N TRP A 101 4.61 2.97 1.18
CA TRP A 101 4.11 2.34 -0.04
C TRP A 101 5.30 1.92 -0.89
N ILE A 102 5.14 0.81 -1.60
CA ILE A 102 5.97 0.44 -2.74
C ILE A 102 5.12 0.64 -3.97
N VAL A 103 5.59 1.45 -4.90
CA VAL A 103 4.86 1.83 -6.11
C VAL A 103 5.68 1.38 -7.32
N GLU A 104 5.05 0.61 -8.21
CA GLU A 104 5.58 0.35 -9.54
C GLU A 104 5.27 1.57 -10.42
N THR A 105 6.31 2.18 -10.97
CA THR A 105 6.21 3.27 -11.96
C THR A 105 6.72 2.78 -13.30
N GLU A 106 6.43 3.50 -14.39
CA GLU A 106 7.00 3.19 -15.71
C GLU A 106 8.55 3.21 -15.71
N HIS A 107 9.14 3.91 -14.74
CA HIS A 107 10.57 4.13 -14.60
C HIS A 107 11.24 3.28 -13.52
N GLY A 108 10.49 2.36 -12.90
CA GLY A 108 10.97 1.42 -11.90
C GLY A 108 10.23 1.51 -10.57
N ILE A 109 10.79 0.87 -9.53
CA ILE A 109 10.20 0.85 -8.19
C ILE A 109 10.48 2.16 -7.46
N ALA A 110 9.43 2.71 -6.87
CA ALA A 110 9.47 3.87 -6.00
C ALA A 110 8.89 3.54 -4.62
N THR A 111 9.18 4.39 -3.64
CA THR A 111 8.52 4.35 -2.34
C THR A 111 7.93 5.68 -1.97
N ILE A 112 6.84 5.65 -1.21
CA ILE A 112 6.24 6.82 -0.56
C ILE A 112 6.26 6.53 0.94
N TYR A 113 6.78 7.41 1.77
CA TYR A 113 6.91 7.14 3.20
C TYR A 113 6.97 8.42 4.03
N ASN A 114 6.59 8.33 5.29
CA ASN A 114 6.87 9.38 6.26
C ASN A 114 8.26 9.18 6.88
N TYR A 115 8.94 10.24 7.30
CA TYR A 115 10.29 10.13 7.83
C TYR A 115 10.47 10.93 9.12
N LYS A 116 10.63 10.19 10.23
CA LYS A 116 10.98 10.69 11.57
C LYS A 116 10.02 11.72 12.18
N ASP A 117 8.82 11.83 11.65
CA ASP A 117 7.77 12.76 12.06
C ASP A 117 6.58 12.08 12.77
N GLY A 118 6.42 10.77 12.59
CA GLY A 118 5.37 9.98 13.21
C GLY A 118 5.78 9.24 14.49
N LYS A 119 4.84 8.46 15.01
CA LYS A 119 4.94 7.81 16.34
C LYS A 119 5.99 6.71 16.38
N ALA A 120 6.29 6.07 15.26
CA ALA A 120 7.35 5.07 15.18
C ALA A 120 8.70 5.64 15.65
N TYR A 121 9.00 6.90 15.31
CA TYR A 121 10.27 7.53 15.65
C TYR A 121 10.19 8.39 16.93
N LEU A 122 9.10 9.15 17.11
CA LEU A 122 8.97 10.14 18.19
C LEU A 122 8.13 9.67 19.39
N GLY A 123 7.58 8.45 19.35
CA GLY A 123 6.65 7.96 20.38
C GLY A 123 5.40 8.83 20.45
N ASP A 124 4.95 9.15 21.66
CA ASP A 124 3.72 9.94 21.89
C ASP A 124 3.78 11.38 21.33
N LYS A 125 4.98 11.89 21.02
CA LYS A 125 5.17 13.20 20.40
C LYS A 125 5.05 13.16 18.87
N GLY A 126 5.02 11.97 18.29
CA GLY A 126 4.92 11.78 16.85
C GLY A 126 3.51 12.05 16.33
N LEU A 127 3.44 12.48 15.08
CA LEU A 127 2.19 12.67 14.37
C LEU A 127 1.46 11.34 14.18
N ASP A 128 0.13 11.37 14.27
CA ASP A 128 -0.68 10.31 13.70
C ASP A 128 -0.49 10.29 12.18
N VAL A 129 -0.44 9.10 11.58
CA VAL A 129 -0.19 8.93 10.14
C VAL A 129 -1.16 9.75 9.27
N ARG A 130 -2.42 9.92 9.71
CA ARG A 130 -3.41 10.73 8.98
C ARG A 130 -3.15 12.25 9.08
N ALA A 131 -2.41 12.67 10.11
CA ALA A 131 -2.02 14.06 10.30
C ALA A 131 -0.77 14.44 9.49
N ILE A 132 0.01 13.48 9.01
CA ILE A 132 1.19 13.70 8.17
C ILE A 132 0.76 14.30 6.82
N LYS A 133 1.50 15.33 6.37
CA LYS A 133 1.23 16.06 5.12
C LYS A 133 2.40 16.06 4.15
N GLU A 134 3.63 15.96 4.64
CA GLU A 134 4.81 15.82 3.80
C GLU A 134 5.20 14.34 3.74
N TRP A 135 5.34 13.84 2.51
CA TRP A 135 5.69 12.44 2.25
C TRP A 135 6.95 12.40 1.40
N HIS A 136 7.91 11.60 1.81
CA HIS A 136 9.15 11.40 1.09
C HIS A 136 8.96 10.38 -0.02
N ILE A 137 9.60 10.66 -1.14
CA ILE A 137 9.66 9.76 -2.29
C ILE A 137 11.04 9.15 -2.35
N GLY A 138 11.09 7.81 -2.38
CA GLY A 138 12.30 7.05 -2.66
C GLY A 138 12.30 6.51 -4.09
N GLY A 139 13.46 6.43 -4.73
CA GLY A 139 13.59 5.85 -6.07
C GLY A 139 15.03 5.55 -6.45
N SER A 140 15.23 4.91 -7.61
CA SER A 140 16.55 4.58 -8.18
C SER A 140 16.66 5.14 -9.60
N GLY A 141 17.90 5.39 -10.09
CA GLY A 141 18.29 5.62 -11.50
C GLY A 141 17.70 6.83 -12.25
N HIS A 142 16.38 7.05 -12.17
CA HIS A 142 15.57 8.05 -12.88
C HIS A 142 14.72 8.88 -11.91
N GLY A 143 15.31 9.34 -10.80
CA GLY A 143 14.56 9.92 -9.69
C GLY A 143 13.62 11.08 -10.06
N ARG A 144 13.97 11.88 -11.08
CA ARG A 144 13.12 13.01 -11.50
C ARG A 144 11.84 12.57 -12.22
N THR A 145 11.88 11.51 -13.04
CA THR A 145 10.69 11.05 -13.77
C THR A 145 9.76 10.29 -12.86
N VAL A 146 10.30 9.40 -12.02
CA VAL A 146 9.57 8.72 -10.93
C VAL A 146 8.84 9.73 -10.04
N PHE A 147 9.56 10.76 -9.56
CA PHE A 147 8.95 11.79 -8.72
C PHE A 147 7.80 12.51 -9.43
N LYS A 148 8.01 12.87 -10.71
CA LYS A 148 7.01 13.59 -11.50
C LYS A 148 5.76 12.74 -11.74
N GLU A 149 5.93 11.45 -12.02
CA GLU A 149 4.82 10.51 -12.19
C GLU A 149 3.96 10.45 -10.93
N ILE A 150 4.57 10.20 -9.76
CA ILE A 150 3.86 10.16 -8.47
C ILE A 150 3.17 11.49 -8.17
N GLN A 151 3.87 12.60 -8.37
CA GLN A 151 3.30 13.93 -8.16
C GLN A 151 2.08 14.17 -9.05
N THR A 152 2.14 13.73 -10.32
CA THR A 152 1.07 13.92 -11.30
C THR A 152 -0.15 13.07 -10.93
N SER A 153 0.03 11.78 -10.63
CA SER A 153 -1.08 10.89 -10.26
C SER A 153 -1.88 11.40 -9.06
N LEU A 154 -1.19 11.90 -8.02
CA LEU A 154 -1.86 12.44 -6.85
C LEU A 154 -2.55 13.78 -7.13
N HIS A 155 -1.89 14.65 -7.89
CA HIS A 155 -2.46 15.93 -8.28
C HIS A 155 -3.72 15.77 -9.14
N ASP A 156 -3.70 14.84 -10.08
CA ASP A 156 -4.83 14.59 -10.98
C ASP A 156 -6.02 14.01 -10.22
N TYR A 157 -5.79 13.04 -9.33
CA TYR A 157 -6.83 12.53 -8.42
C TYR A 157 -7.45 13.65 -7.56
N VAL A 158 -6.62 14.52 -6.98
CA VAL A 158 -7.11 15.64 -6.17
C VAL A 158 -7.94 16.62 -7.01
N LYS A 159 -7.50 16.92 -8.24
CA LYS A 159 -8.23 17.79 -9.17
C LYS A 159 -9.61 17.23 -9.53
N GLU A 160 -9.68 15.94 -9.85
CA GLU A 160 -10.95 15.28 -10.16
C GLU A 160 -11.89 15.29 -8.95
N ARG A 161 -11.36 15.05 -7.74
CA ARG A 161 -12.14 15.05 -6.50
C ARG A 161 -12.71 16.43 -6.12
N ILE A 162 -12.05 17.53 -6.48
CA ILE A 162 -12.50 18.90 -6.16
C ILE A 162 -13.27 19.59 -7.30
N GLY A 163 -13.10 19.11 -8.53
CA GLY A 163 -13.73 19.65 -9.73
C GLY A 163 -15.04 18.96 -10.12
N GLY A 164 -15.39 17.85 -9.44
CA GLY A 164 -16.65 17.13 -9.57
C GLY A 164 -17.72 17.56 -8.58
#